data_AF-A0A0Q8EJU4-F1
#
_entry.id   AF-A0A0Q8EJU4-F1
#
_cell.length_a   1.000
_cell.length_b   1.000
_cell.length_c   1.000
_cell.angle_alpha   90.00
_cell.angle_beta   90.00
_cell.angle_gamma   90.00
#
_symmetry.space_group_name_H-M   'P 1'
#
loop_
_entity.id
_entity.type
_entity.pdbx_description
1 polymer ?
#
loop_
_entity_poly.entity_id
_entity_poly.type
_entity_poly.pdbx_seq_one_letter_code
_entity_poly.pdbx_strand_id
1 'polypeptide(L)'
;MSAKKDLMTRWARDGVPVCVGSEHPKQLEWYPTSLRSFSAWDGSQNSAAVRESEPLLRKTAFQTLKSNASLHLAINQLLRQLEVTAEACRRALNPELAVEDAKEKAEVERAKRAGALLGYRQARAEVRTARRDLGAEKRAHQGTLGLLREKERELAQAHEQIAALTKTLRKTTSLKSVR
;
A
#
# COMPACT_ATOMS: atom_id res chain seq x y z
N MET A 1 -10.67 -36.70 -7.45
CA MET A 1 -10.29 -35.84 -6.31
C MET A 1 -9.89 -34.42 -6.74
N SER A 2 -9.20 -34.22 -7.88
CA SER A 2 -8.83 -32.88 -8.37
C SER A 2 -10.02 -31.94 -8.49
N ALA A 3 -11.05 -32.31 -9.27
CA ALA A 3 -12.23 -31.46 -9.50
C ALA A 3 -12.89 -30.91 -8.20
N LYS A 4 -13.04 -31.75 -7.16
CA LYS A 4 -13.58 -31.31 -5.86
C LYS A 4 -12.69 -30.27 -5.18
N LYS A 5 -11.37 -30.52 -5.18
CA LYS A 5 -10.39 -29.61 -4.57
C LYS A 5 -10.35 -28.29 -5.34
N ASP A 6 -10.38 -28.35 -6.66
CA ASP A 6 -10.33 -27.18 -7.55
C ASP A 6 -11.61 -26.34 -7.42
N LEU A 7 -12.77 -26.98 -7.29
CA LEU A 7 -14.04 -26.32 -6.97
C LEU A 7 -14.00 -25.64 -5.59
N MET A 8 -13.57 -26.35 -4.55
CA MET A 8 -13.44 -25.78 -3.20
C MET A 8 -12.44 -24.62 -3.15
N THR A 9 -11.36 -24.71 -3.91
CA THR A 9 -10.35 -23.65 -4.00
C THR A 9 -10.92 -22.41 -4.66
N ARG A 10 -11.71 -22.56 -5.73
CA ARG A 10 -12.45 -21.45 -6.35
C ARG A 10 -13.44 -20.83 -5.38
N TRP A 11 -14.27 -21.63 -4.72
CA TRP A 11 -15.25 -21.12 -3.76
C TRP A 11 -14.60 -20.49 -2.51
N ALA A 12 -13.45 -20.99 -2.06
CA ALA A 12 -12.70 -20.38 -0.96
C ALA A 12 -12.09 -19.02 -1.35
N ARG A 13 -11.84 -18.78 -2.64
CA ARG A 13 -11.31 -17.50 -3.13
C ARG A 13 -12.42 -16.51 -3.46
N ASP A 14 -13.44 -16.98 -4.19
CA ASP A 14 -14.44 -16.12 -4.82
C ASP A 14 -15.74 -16.04 -4.00
N GLY A 15 -15.90 -16.90 -2.99
CA GLY A 15 -17.12 -17.05 -2.19
C GLY A 15 -17.97 -18.23 -2.66
N VAL A 16 -18.78 -18.77 -1.73
CA VAL A 16 -19.73 -19.84 -2.05
C VAL A 16 -20.90 -19.24 -2.84
N PRO A 17 -21.26 -19.82 -4.02
CA PRO A 17 -22.38 -19.33 -4.82
C PRO A 17 -23.69 -19.30 -4.02
N VAL A 18 -24.59 -18.41 -4.41
CA VAL A 18 -25.92 -18.31 -3.81
C VAL A 18 -26.91 -19.07 -4.68
N CYS A 19 -27.59 -20.06 -4.10
CA CYS A 19 -28.75 -20.70 -4.72
C CYS A 19 -29.94 -19.74 -4.71
N VAL A 20 -30.42 -19.38 -5.90
CA VAL A 20 -31.67 -18.64 -6.07
C VAL A 20 -32.74 -19.64 -6.49
N GLY A 21 -33.38 -20.27 -5.51
CA GLY A 21 -34.60 -21.05 -5.74
C GLY A 21 -35.81 -20.13 -5.78
N SER A 22 -36.84 -20.49 -6.56
CA SER A 22 -38.10 -19.72 -6.64
C SER A 22 -38.89 -19.69 -5.33
N GLU A 23 -38.61 -20.60 -4.39
CA GLU A 23 -39.40 -20.81 -3.16
C GLU A 23 -38.60 -20.69 -1.85
N HIS A 24 -37.29 -20.41 -1.92
CA HIS A 24 -36.44 -20.34 -0.74
C HIS A 24 -35.71 -18.99 -0.62
N PRO A 25 -35.52 -18.48 0.62
CA PRO A 25 -34.66 -17.33 0.84
C PRO A 25 -33.28 -17.61 0.24
N LYS A 26 -32.59 -16.56 -0.23
CA LYS A 26 -31.23 -16.66 -0.78
C LYS A 26 -30.34 -17.46 0.18
N GLN A 27 -30.00 -18.69 -0.19
CA GLN A 27 -29.19 -19.61 0.61
C GLN A 27 -27.91 -19.91 -0.15
N LEU A 28 -26.85 -20.24 0.57
CA LEU A 28 -25.61 -20.66 -0.08
C LEU A 28 -25.75 -22.05 -0.69
N GLU A 29 -25.02 -22.25 -1.76
CA GLU A 29 -24.82 -23.54 -2.41
C GLU A 29 -24.27 -24.55 -1.40
N TRP A 30 -24.67 -25.81 -1.54
CA TRP A 30 -24.23 -26.85 -0.63
C TRP A 30 -22.72 -27.09 -0.80
N TYR A 31 -22.00 -27.16 0.32
CA TYR A 31 -20.57 -27.49 0.33
C TYR A 31 -20.26 -28.47 1.46
N PRO A 32 -19.24 -29.33 1.30
CA PRO A 32 -18.84 -30.24 2.37
C PRO A 32 -18.25 -29.46 3.55
N THR A 33 -18.62 -29.85 4.77
CA THR A 33 -18.11 -29.26 6.04
C THR A 33 -17.16 -30.18 6.79
N SER A 34 -17.04 -31.44 6.34
CA SER A 34 -16.15 -32.44 6.92
C SER A 34 -15.48 -33.29 5.84
N LEU A 35 -14.36 -33.91 6.15
CA LEU A 35 -13.66 -34.82 5.24
C LEU A 35 -14.53 -36.01 4.77
N ARG A 36 -15.43 -36.48 5.65
CA ARG A 36 -16.38 -37.54 5.29
C ARG A 36 -17.38 -37.04 4.25
N SER A 37 -17.97 -35.86 4.47
CA SER A 37 -18.87 -35.24 3.48
C SER A 37 -18.14 -34.91 2.18
N PHE A 38 -16.89 -34.43 2.23
CA PHE A 38 -16.06 -34.20 1.05
C PHE A 38 -15.85 -35.49 0.24
N SER A 39 -15.58 -36.60 0.93
CA SER A 39 -15.37 -37.90 0.29
C SER A 39 -16.66 -38.41 -0.37
N ALA A 40 -17.79 -38.27 0.32
CA ALA A 40 -19.11 -38.68 -0.16
C ALA A 40 -19.73 -37.73 -1.20
N TRP A 41 -19.18 -36.52 -1.36
CA TRP A 41 -19.70 -35.51 -2.26
C TRP A 41 -19.59 -35.95 -3.73
N ASP A 42 -20.68 -35.89 -4.46
CA ASP A 42 -20.78 -36.22 -5.89
C ASP A 42 -21.54 -35.15 -6.69
N GLY A 43 -21.79 -33.99 -6.06
CA GLY A 43 -22.56 -32.91 -6.65
C GLY A 43 -24.08 -33.10 -6.58
N SER A 44 -24.60 -34.22 -6.07
CA SER A 44 -26.05 -34.47 -6.06
C SER A 44 -26.82 -33.49 -5.18
N GLN A 45 -26.16 -32.95 -4.15
CA GLN A 45 -26.71 -31.93 -3.24
C GLN A 45 -26.70 -30.52 -3.84
N ASN A 46 -26.05 -30.33 -5.00
CA ASN A 46 -25.87 -29.02 -5.59
C ASN A 46 -26.95 -28.66 -6.61
N SER A 47 -27.12 -27.37 -6.84
CA SER A 47 -28.01 -26.84 -7.87
C SER A 47 -27.67 -27.39 -9.26
N ALA A 48 -28.64 -27.34 -10.19
CA ALA A 48 -28.44 -27.76 -11.57
C ALA A 48 -27.25 -27.03 -12.23
N ALA A 49 -27.12 -25.72 -12.02
CA ALA A 49 -26.03 -24.92 -12.56
C ALA A 49 -24.64 -25.40 -12.10
N VAL A 50 -24.50 -25.77 -10.83
CA VAL A 50 -23.23 -26.31 -10.30
C VAL A 50 -22.96 -27.72 -10.83
N ARG A 51 -23.99 -28.55 -10.98
CA ARG A 51 -23.84 -29.89 -11.57
C ARG A 51 -23.44 -29.84 -13.05
N GLU A 52 -23.96 -28.87 -13.79
CA GLU A 52 -23.62 -28.64 -15.20
C GLU A 52 -22.20 -28.11 -15.38
N SER A 53 -21.76 -27.19 -14.51
CA SER A 53 -20.39 -26.67 -14.56
C SER A 53 -19.33 -27.67 -14.08
N GLU A 54 -19.69 -28.58 -13.17
CA GLU A 54 -18.76 -29.54 -12.58
C GLU A 54 -19.25 -31.00 -12.67
N PRO A 55 -19.37 -31.55 -13.89
CA PRO A 55 -19.90 -32.92 -14.10
C PRO A 55 -18.96 -34.02 -13.62
N LEU A 56 -17.72 -33.68 -13.26
CA LEU A 56 -16.68 -34.62 -12.82
C LEU A 56 -16.66 -34.82 -11.29
N LEU A 57 -17.59 -34.23 -10.55
CA LEU A 57 -17.75 -34.51 -9.12
C LEU A 57 -18.20 -35.97 -8.92
N ARG A 58 -17.39 -36.74 -8.19
CA ARG A 58 -17.65 -38.17 -7.94
C ARG A 58 -17.26 -38.54 -6.52
N LYS A 59 -17.97 -39.51 -5.94
CA LYS A 59 -17.60 -40.09 -4.64
C LYS A 59 -16.19 -40.65 -4.68
N THR A 60 -15.48 -40.48 -3.58
CA THR A 60 -14.10 -40.96 -3.39
C THR A 60 -14.04 -41.70 -2.06
N ALA A 61 -13.39 -42.85 -2.01
CA ALA A 61 -13.30 -43.59 -0.76
C ALA A 61 -12.52 -42.77 0.29
N PHE A 62 -13.04 -42.74 1.52
CA PHE A 62 -12.41 -41.99 2.60
C PHE A 62 -11.00 -42.51 2.93
N GLN A 63 -10.77 -43.82 2.76
CA GLN A 63 -9.47 -44.43 3.02
C GLN A 63 -8.39 -43.91 2.06
N THR A 64 -8.73 -43.66 0.79
CA THR A 64 -7.81 -43.03 -0.18
C THR A 64 -7.40 -41.61 0.20
N LEU A 65 -8.26 -40.89 0.93
CA LEU A 65 -7.93 -39.58 1.45
C LEU A 65 -7.05 -39.70 2.71
N LYS A 66 -7.37 -40.64 3.59
CA LYS A 66 -6.63 -40.88 4.84
C LYS A 66 -5.21 -41.40 4.58
N SER A 67 -5.00 -42.18 3.53
CA SER A 67 -3.67 -42.70 3.16
C SER A 67 -2.72 -41.63 2.60
N ASN A 68 -3.24 -40.48 2.16
CA ASN A 68 -2.44 -39.36 1.67
C ASN A 68 -2.47 -38.19 2.66
N ALA A 69 -1.48 -38.13 3.56
CA ALA A 69 -1.39 -37.12 4.61
C ALA A 69 -1.36 -35.67 4.07
N SER A 70 -0.62 -35.43 2.99
CA SER A 70 -0.51 -34.10 2.38
C SER A 70 -1.86 -33.59 1.84
N LEU A 71 -2.60 -34.47 1.16
CA LEU A 71 -3.89 -34.16 0.58
C LEU A 71 -4.96 -33.99 1.67
N HIS A 72 -4.90 -34.82 2.70
CA HIS A 72 -5.76 -34.72 3.88
C HIS A 72 -5.59 -33.37 4.60
N LEU A 73 -4.35 -32.92 4.80
CA LEU A 73 -4.08 -31.61 5.41
C LEU A 73 -4.62 -30.47 4.53
N ALA A 74 -4.34 -30.51 3.22
CA ALA A 74 -4.78 -29.49 2.28
C ALA A 74 -6.32 -29.36 2.24
N ILE A 75 -7.05 -30.49 2.23
CA ILE A 75 -8.51 -30.46 2.23
C ILE A 75 -9.06 -29.94 3.56
N ASN A 76 -8.48 -30.31 4.70
CA ASN A 76 -8.89 -29.74 6.00
C ASN A 76 -8.70 -28.22 6.04
N GLN A 77 -7.58 -27.72 5.51
CA GLN A 77 -7.34 -26.27 5.42
C GLN A 77 -8.39 -25.60 4.54
N LEU A 78 -8.69 -26.19 3.38
CA LEU A 78 -9.73 -25.69 2.48
C LEU A 78 -11.13 -25.71 3.13
N LEU A 79 -11.47 -26.76 3.89
CA LEU A 79 -12.74 -26.82 4.62
C LEU A 79 -12.88 -25.67 5.62
N ARG A 80 -11.83 -25.38 6.39
CA ARG A 80 -11.81 -24.26 7.34
C ARG A 80 -11.91 -22.91 6.62
N GLN A 81 -11.20 -22.73 5.52
CA GLN A 81 -11.29 -21.51 4.71
C GLN A 81 -12.69 -21.32 4.12
N LEU A 82 -13.31 -22.39 3.64
CA LEU A 82 -14.68 -22.36 3.14
C LEU A 82 -15.69 -22.03 4.22
N GLU A 83 -15.49 -22.51 5.44
CA GLU A 83 -16.36 -22.17 6.56
C GLU A 83 -16.33 -20.66 6.86
N VAL A 84 -15.14 -20.07 6.97
CA VAL A 84 -14.96 -18.63 7.18
C VAL A 84 -15.59 -17.81 6.05
N THR A 85 -15.35 -18.20 4.80
CA THR A 85 -15.90 -17.48 3.64
C THR A 85 -17.41 -17.65 3.52
N ALA A 86 -17.93 -18.84 3.78
CA ALA A 86 -19.38 -19.08 3.80
C ALA A 86 -20.07 -18.32 4.94
N GLU A 87 -19.46 -18.17 6.11
CA GLU A 87 -19.98 -17.31 7.18
C GLU A 87 -20.05 -15.85 6.73
N ALA A 88 -18.99 -15.34 6.09
CA ALA A 88 -19.00 -13.99 5.54
C ALA A 88 -20.09 -13.82 4.47
N CYS A 89 -20.26 -14.79 3.58
CA CYS A 89 -21.34 -14.78 2.59
C CYS A 89 -22.73 -14.85 3.25
N ARG A 90 -22.92 -15.66 4.30
CA ARG A 90 -24.18 -15.73 5.07
C ARG A 90 -24.51 -14.40 5.74
N ARG A 91 -23.52 -13.72 6.33
CA ARG A 91 -23.71 -12.38 6.90
C ARG A 91 -24.08 -11.36 5.84
N ALA A 92 -23.43 -11.40 4.68
CA ALA A 92 -23.75 -10.53 3.55
C ALA A 92 -25.15 -10.78 2.95
N LEU A 93 -25.67 -12.02 3.07
CA LEU A 93 -27.04 -12.35 2.68
C LEU A 93 -28.08 -11.81 3.67
N ASN A 94 -27.70 -11.54 4.92
CA ASN A 94 -28.57 -10.88 5.89
C ASN A 94 -28.55 -9.36 5.64
N PRO A 95 -29.66 -8.74 5.20
CA PRO A 95 -29.67 -7.34 4.80
C PRO A 95 -29.32 -6.39 5.95
N GLU A 96 -29.67 -6.72 7.20
CA GLU A 96 -29.37 -5.88 8.36
C GLU A 96 -27.87 -5.85 8.65
N LEU A 97 -27.25 -7.03 8.72
CA LEU A 97 -25.80 -7.15 8.94
C LEU A 97 -24.99 -6.60 7.76
N ALA A 98 -25.45 -6.82 6.53
CA ALA A 98 -24.81 -6.27 5.35
C ALA A 98 -24.80 -4.73 5.33
N VAL A 99 -25.87 -4.10 5.81
CA VAL A 99 -25.95 -2.64 5.95
C VAL A 99 -25.00 -2.14 7.03
N GLU A 100 -24.92 -2.80 8.19
CA GLU A 100 -23.98 -2.41 9.25
C GLU A 100 -22.52 -2.58 8.81
N ASP A 101 -22.15 -3.71 8.21
CA ASP A 101 -20.81 -3.93 7.67
C ASP A 101 -20.44 -2.89 6.59
N ALA A 102 -21.42 -2.49 5.76
CA ALA A 102 -21.22 -1.46 4.74
C ALA A 102 -21.03 -0.06 5.37
N LYS A 103 -21.75 0.25 6.46
CA LYS A 103 -21.57 1.49 7.22
C LYS A 103 -20.18 1.54 7.85
N GLU A 104 -19.74 0.48 8.50
CA GLU A 104 -18.42 0.42 9.15
C GLU A 104 -17.30 0.63 8.10
N LYS A 105 -17.37 -0.06 6.96
CA LYS A 105 -16.42 0.14 5.85
C LYS A 105 -16.43 1.58 5.34
N ALA A 106 -17.60 2.18 5.20
CA ALA A 106 -17.73 3.56 4.76
C ALA A 106 -17.13 4.55 5.79
N GLU A 107 -17.28 4.29 7.09
CA GLU A 107 -16.67 5.10 8.14
C GLU A 107 -15.15 5.00 8.16
N VAL A 108 -14.60 3.79 8.04
CA VAL A 108 -13.15 3.58 7.91
C VAL A 108 -12.58 4.31 6.71
N GLU A 109 -13.24 4.25 5.55
CA GLU A 109 -12.81 4.97 4.35
C GLU A 109 -12.94 6.49 4.50
N ARG A 110 -13.98 7.00 5.16
CA ARG A 110 -14.10 8.42 5.50
C ARG A 110 -12.96 8.86 6.42
N ALA A 111 -12.63 8.07 7.44
CA ALA A 111 -11.54 8.36 8.37
C ALA A 111 -10.18 8.39 7.66
N LYS A 112 -9.90 7.43 6.76
CA LYS A 112 -8.69 7.44 5.92
C LYS A 112 -8.60 8.70 5.04
N ARG A 113 -9.70 9.06 4.38
CA ARG A 113 -9.75 10.27 3.54
C ARG A 113 -9.55 11.54 4.37
N ALA A 114 -10.15 11.62 5.55
CA ALA A 114 -9.93 12.74 6.47
C ALA A 114 -8.47 12.84 6.90
N GLY A 115 -7.84 11.72 7.27
CA GLY A 115 -6.40 11.67 7.59
C GLY A 115 -5.51 12.10 6.42
N ALA A 116 -5.81 11.63 5.20
CA ALA A 116 -5.09 12.03 3.99
C ALA A 116 -5.22 13.54 3.69
N LEU A 117 -6.42 14.12 3.91
CA LEU A 117 -6.64 15.56 3.76
C LEU A 117 -5.84 16.38 4.80
N LEU A 118 -5.70 15.88 6.04
CA LEU A 118 -4.86 16.51 7.05
C LEU A 118 -3.37 16.48 6.65
N GLY A 119 -2.88 15.33 6.19
CA GLY A 119 -1.50 15.21 5.68
C GLY A 119 -1.22 16.14 4.51
N TYR A 120 -2.14 16.24 3.54
CA TYR A 120 -2.01 17.17 2.42
C TYR A 120 -1.95 18.64 2.87
N ARG A 121 -2.75 19.03 3.88
CA ARG A 121 -2.73 20.40 4.44
C ARG A 121 -1.39 20.71 5.14
N GLN A 122 -0.85 19.75 5.89
CA GLN A 122 0.45 19.89 6.56
C GLN A 122 1.58 20.04 5.53
N ALA A 123 1.66 19.14 4.55
CA ALA A 123 2.65 19.22 3.48
C ALA A 123 2.59 20.57 2.73
N ARG A 124 1.38 21.09 2.49
CA ARG A 124 1.20 22.42 1.86
C ARG A 124 1.66 23.57 2.75
N ALA A 125 1.55 23.44 4.08
CA ALA A 125 2.09 24.43 5.01
C ALA A 125 3.62 24.40 5.01
N GLU A 126 4.23 23.22 5.07
CA GLU A 126 5.69 23.02 5.03
C GLU A 126 6.32 23.54 3.72
N VAL A 127 5.68 23.29 2.58
CA VAL A 127 6.16 23.84 1.30
C VAL A 127 6.12 25.37 1.29
N ARG A 128 5.13 25.99 1.96
CA ARG A 128 5.05 27.45 2.06
C ARG A 128 6.11 28.03 2.98
N THR A 129 6.42 27.38 4.10
CA THR A 129 7.50 27.80 5.00
C THR A 129 8.85 27.65 4.30
N ALA A 130 9.14 26.49 3.72
CA ALA A 130 10.39 26.23 2.99
C ALA A 130 10.62 27.24 1.84
N ARG A 131 9.57 27.65 1.11
CA ARG A 131 9.67 28.70 0.08
C ARG A 131 10.02 30.07 0.65
N ARG A 132 9.48 30.43 1.81
CA ARG A 132 9.80 31.69 2.49
C ARG A 132 11.24 31.68 2.98
N ASP A 133 11.66 30.59 3.59
CA ASP A 133 13.02 30.42 4.13
C ASP A 133 14.05 30.47 3.00
N LEU A 134 13.80 29.75 1.89
CA LEU A 134 14.65 29.84 0.70
C LEU A 134 14.71 31.27 0.13
N GLY A 135 13.61 32.01 0.16
CA GLY A 135 13.58 33.41 -0.27
C GLY A 135 14.36 34.34 0.67
N ALA A 136 14.32 34.10 1.98
CA ALA A 136 15.12 34.80 2.96
C ALA A 136 16.61 34.51 2.76
N GLU A 137 16.96 33.23 2.61
CA GLU A 137 18.34 32.77 2.39
C GLU A 137 18.93 33.37 1.11
N LYS A 138 18.18 33.37 0.01
CA LYS A 138 18.62 34.01 -1.25
C LYS A 138 18.91 35.49 -1.08
N ARG A 139 18.10 36.22 -0.32
CA ARG A 139 18.32 37.65 -0.04
C ARG A 139 19.53 37.86 0.85
N ALA A 140 19.68 37.05 1.90
CA ALA A 140 20.84 37.08 2.77
C ALA A 140 22.12 36.84 1.96
N HIS A 141 22.16 35.79 1.14
CA HIS A 141 23.27 35.45 0.27
C HIS A 141 23.63 36.57 -0.73
N GLN A 142 22.62 37.19 -1.36
CA GLN A 142 22.84 38.35 -2.23
C GLN A 142 23.47 39.53 -1.47
N GLY A 143 23.03 39.78 -0.24
CA GLY A 143 23.66 40.78 0.63
C GLY A 143 25.12 40.44 0.94
N THR A 144 25.42 39.17 1.25
CA THR A 144 26.79 38.71 1.53
C THR A 144 27.70 38.86 0.30
N LEU A 145 27.19 38.53 -0.89
CA LEU A 145 27.92 38.73 -2.15
C LEU A 145 28.20 40.21 -2.45
N GLY A 146 27.26 41.10 -2.10
CA GLY A 146 27.45 42.54 -2.19
C GLY A 146 28.61 43.02 -1.33
N LEU A 147 28.61 42.62 -0.05
CA LEU A 147 29.67 42.95 0.90
C LEU A 147 31.03 42.38 0.48
N LEU A 148 31.07 41.15 -0.03
CA LEU A 148 32.30 40.55 -0.55
C LEU A 148 32.91 41.38 -1.69
N ARG A 149 32.07 41.82 -2.64
CA ARG A 149 32.53 42.67 -3.75
C ARG A 149 33.05 44.02 -3.29
N GLU A 150 32.43 44.61 -2.26
CA GLU A 150 32.95 45.85 -1.65
C GLU A 150 34.31 45.63 -1.01
N LYS A 151 34.46 44.55 -0.23
CA LYS A 151 35.74 44.19 0.40
C LYS A 151 36.84 43.87 -0.60
N GLU A 152 36.52 43.20 -1.72
CA GLU A 152 37.46 42.96 -2.81
C GLU A 152 37.97 44.27 -3.43
N ARG A 153 37.09 45.27 -3.59
CA ARG A 153 37.48 46.60 -4.08
C ARG A 153 38.37 47.35 -3.10
N GLU A 154 38.01 47.33 -1.81
CA GLU A 154 38.83 47.93 -0.74
C GLU A 154 40.23 47.30 -0.69
N LEU A 155 40.32 45.97 -0.78
CA LEU A 155 41.60 45.25 -0.83
C LEU A 155 42.42 45.62 -2.06
N ALA A 156 41.79 45.73 -3.23
CA ALA A 156 42.48 46.15 -4.45
C ALA A 156 43.07 47.57 -4.32
N GLN A 157 42.29 48.51 -3.77
CA GLN A 157 42.76 49.88 -3.51
C GLN A 157 43.91 49.91 -2.50
N ALA A 158 43.80 49.14 -1.41
CA ALA A 158 44.87 49.05 -0.42
C ALA A 158 46.16 48.46 -1.02
N HIS A 159 46.07 47.42 -1.86
CA HIS A 159 47.22 46.86 -2.57
C HIS A 159 47.86 47.88 -3.51
N GLU A 160 47.06 48.68 -4.23
CA GLU A 160 47.56 49.72 -5.13
C GLU A 160 48.31 50.82 -4.34
N GLN A 161 47.77 51.25 -3.20
CA GLN A 161 48.43 52.19 -2.30
C GLN A 161 49.75 51.63 -1.74
N ILE A 162 49.77 50.37 -1.30
CA ILE A 162 50.99 49.70 -0.83
C ILE A 162 52.03 49.65 -1.96
N ALA A 163 51.63 49.31 -3.18
CA ALA A 163 52.54 49.27 -4.32
C ALA A 163 53.11 50.65 -4.65
N ALA A 164 52.29 51.70 -4.61
CA ALA A 164 52.72 53.08 -4.80
C ALA A 164 53.71 53.53 -3.73
N LEU A 165 53.41 53.29 -2.45
CA LEU A 165 54.30 53.60 -1.31
C LEU A 165 55.60 52.79 -1.36
N THR A 166 55.55 51.53 -1.76
CA THR A 166 56.74 50.70 -1.94
C THR A 166 57.63 51.25 -3.06
N LYS A 167 57.03 51.74 -4.15
CA LYS A 167 57.75 52.38 -5.26
C LYS A 167 58.41 53.69 -4.85
N THR A 168 57.74 54.52 -4.05
CA THR A 168 58.33 55.78 -3.53
C THR A 168 59.47 55.48 -2.56
N LEU A 169 59.31 54.51 -1.64
CA LEU A 169 60.36 54.07 -0.73
C LEU A 169 61.61 53.55 -1.46
N ARG A 170 61.44 52.75 -2.52
CA ARG A 170 62.57 52.26 -3.35
C ARG A 170 63.34 53.42 -3.99
N LYS A 171 62.65 54.43 -4.51
CA LYS A 171 63.28 55.63 -5.09
C LYS A 171 64.05 56.45 -4.05
N THR A 172 63.51 56.60 -2.84
CA THR A 172 64.16 57.41 -1.79
C THR A 172 65.31 56.67 -1.11
N THR A 173 65.25 55.34 -1.01
CA THR A 173 66.36 54.51 -0.50
C THR A 173 67.54 54.44 -1.47
N SER A 174 67.32 54.35 -2.78
CA SER A 174 68.42 54.41 -3.77
C SER A 174 69.14 55.76 -3.79
N LEU A 175 68.46 56.85 -3.43
CA LEU A 175 69.07 58.18 -3.29
C LEU A 175 69.94 58.32 -2.04
N LYS A 176 69.66 57.53 -0.98
CA LYS A 176 70.47 57.53 0.25
C LYS A 176 71.73 56.66 0.14
N SER A 177 71.79 55.69 -0.78
CA SER A 177 72.98 54.82 -0.95
C SER A 177 74.03 55.38 -1.92
N VAL A 178 73.81 56.55 -2.53
CA VAL A 178 74.73 57.22 -3.47
C VAL A 178 75.44 58.42 -2.79
N ARG A 179 75.55 58.41 -1.45
CA ARG A 179 76.37 59.36 -0.69
C ARG A 179 77.44 58.62 0.10
#